data_AF-A0A925S6V7-F1
#
_entry.id   AF-A0A925S6V7-F1
#
_cell.length_a   1.000
_cell.length_b   1.000
_cell.length_c   1.000
_cell.angle_alpha   90.00
_cell.angle_beta   90.00
_cell.angle_gamma   90.00
#
_symmetry.space_group_name_H-M   'P 1'
#
loop_
_entity.id
_entity.type
_entity.pdbx_description
1 polymer ?
#
loop_
_entity_poly.entity_id
_entity_poly.type
_entity_poly.pdbx_seq_one_letter_code
_entity_poly.pdbx_strand_id
1 'polypeptide(L)'
;LSKLASDLEDAQPVVPASIASLVEVVRNRGDRPPVSKEAVAAIKTALDGMPRAVKAKLWGHHIRIYVTPTVEDFEPGVKYQEARGYEGGTYKSCPAFYSNRRIVIAERTMNDDESVKDAFESSQMVNSLLHETGHALDFTSGVSHSEGFKHAYLLDSGRIEPEVANKIRYYLQKSEAGQEECCAELVGLLLGQTERHTTEMRASFPLTLKFLKAKLGI
;
A
#
# COMPACT_ATOMS: atom_id res chain seq x y z
N LEU A 1 8.44 -45.20 -2.80
CA LEU A 1 7.86 -43.98 -3.41
C LEU A 1 7.39 -42.94 -2.38
N SER A 2 7.27 -43.23 -1.08
CA SER A 2 6.74 -42.26 -0.09
C SER A 2 7.80 -41.46 0.70
N LYS A 3 9.07 -41.45 0.27
CA LYS A 3 10.15 -40.67 0.92
C LYS A 3 10.66 -39.48 0.09
N LEU A 4 10.14 -39.29 -1.12
CA LEU A 4 10.52 -38.20 -2.03
C LEU A 4 9.49 -37.07 -2.09
N ALA A 5 8.34 -37.25 -1.43
CA ALA A 5 7.25 -36.27 -1.40
C ALA A 5 7.25 -35.38 -0.13
N SER A 6 8.02 -35.72 0.91
CA SER A 6 8.11 -34.92 2.14
C SER A 6 9.12 -33.78 2.08
N ASP A 7 10.02 -33.80 1.09
CA ASP A 7 11.19 -32.90 1.07
C ASP A 7 10.99 -31.68 0.14
N LEU A 8 9.78 -31.53 -0.43
CA LEU A 8 9.43 -30.43 -1.34
C LEU A 8 8.55 -29.35 -0.70
N GLU A 9 8.12 -29.50 0.55
CA GLU A 9 7.18 -28.56 1.20
C GLU A 9 7.82 -27.44 2.04
N ASP A 10 9.14 -27.42 2.27
CA ASP A 10 9.77 -26.46 3.19
C ASP A 10 10.92 -25.61 2.60
N ALA A 11 11.09 -25.59 1.27
CA ALA A 11 12.01 -24.65 0.66
C ALA A 11 11.42 -23.23 0.74
N GLN A 12 11.69 -22.53 1.85
CA GLN A 12 11.39 -21.10 1.96
C GLN A 12 11.98 -20.40 0.73
N PRO A 13 11.18 -19.61 -0.02
CA PRO A 13 11.67 -18.96 -1.22
C PRO A 13 12.90 -18.14 -0.88
N VAL A 14 13.97 -18.32 -1.65
CA VAL A 14 15.20 -17.54 -1.49
C VAL A 14 14.85 -16.08 -1.78
N VAL A 15 14.66 -15.32 -0.71
CA VAL A 15 14.38 -13.89 -0.80
C VAL A 15 15.69 -13.21 -1.18
N PRO A 16 15.76 -12.51 -2.33
CA PRO A 16 16.98 -11.79 -2.68
C PRO A 16 17.24 -10.67 -1.67
N ALA A 17 18.50 -10.29 -1.51
CA ALA A 17 18.89 -9.19 -0.61
C ALA A 17 18.19 -7.87 -0.98
N SER A 18 18.06 -7.65 -2.30
CA SER A 18 17.31 -6.54 -2.90
C SER A 18 16.12 -7.09 -3.67
N ILE A 19 14.97 -6.43 -3.53
CA ILE A 19 13.76 -6.69 -4.33
C ILE A 19 13.49 -5.53 -5.29
N ALA A 20 14.46 -4.64 -5.53
CA ALA A 20 14.33 -3.51 -6.44
C ALA A 20 13.97 -3.92 -7.88
N SER A 21 14.19 -5.19 -8.27
CA SER A 21 13.76 -5.74 -9.56
C SER A 21 12.24 -5.95 -9.66
N LEU A 22 11.48 -5.79 -8.57
CA LEU A 22 10.02 -5.74 -8.63
C LEU A 22 9.50 -4.41 -9.19
N VAL A 23 10.37 -3.39 -9.29
CA VAL A 23 10.03 -2.05 -9.78
C VAL A 23 10.14 -1.98 -11.30
N GLU A 24 9.02 -1.68 -11.94
CA GLU A 24 8.91 -1.37 -13.37
C GLU A 24 8.56 0.12 -13.54
N VAL A 25 9.32 0.83 -14.37
CA VAL A 25 9.07 2.24 -14.67
C VAL A 25 8.23 2.33 -15.94
N VAL A 26 7.05 2.92 -15.83
CA VAL A 26 6.13 3.10 -16.97
C VAL A 26 6.59 4.28 -17.81
N ARG A 27 6.57 4.11 -19.14
CA ARG A 27 6.95 5.14 -20.09
C ARG A 27 5.83 6.20 -20.19
N ASN A 28 6.22 7.47 -20.24
CA ASN A 28 5.30 8.57 -20.49
C ASN A 28 4.73 8.56 -21.92
N ARG A 29 3.52 9.10 -22.08
CA ARG A 29 2.85 9.30 -23.38
C ARG A 29 3.38 10.45 -24.25
N GLY A 30 4.46 11.13 -23.83
CA GLY A 30 5.17 12.15 -24.60
C GLY A 30 4.65 13.59 -24.43
N ASP A 31 3.38 13.74 -24.07
CA ASP A 31 2.73 15.02 -23.71
C ASP A 31 3.00 15.46 -22.26
N ARG A 32 3.73 14.64 -21.51
CA ARG A 32 4.05 14.85 -20.09
C ARG A 32 5.45 14.32 -19.77
N PRO A 33 6.11 14.83 -18.70
CA PRO A 33 7.44 14.37 -18.32
C PRO A 33 7.48 12.87 -17.96
N PRO A 34 8.62 12.19 -18.15
CA PRO A 34 8.85 10.88 -17.55
C PRO A 34 8.95 10.99 -16.02
N VAL A 35 8.87 9.85 -15.34
CA VAL A 35 9.12 9.76 -13.90
C VAL A 35 10.55 10.23 -13.59
N SER A 36 10.73 11.04 -12.55
CA SER A 36 12.07 11.46 -12.10
C SER A 36 12.93 10.27 -11.65
N LYS A 37 14.25 10.39 -11.82
CA LYS A 37 15.18 9.33 -11.37
C LYS A 37 15.22 9.24 -9.85
N GLU A 38 15.03 10.39 -9.20
CA GLU A 38 14.99 10.60 -7.77
C GLU A 38 13.82 9.83 -7.15
N ALA A 39 12.61 9.96 -7.72
CA ALA A 39 11.44 9.19 -7.30
C ALA A 39 11.65 7.68 -7.42
N VAL A 40 12.18 7.21 -8.56
CA VAL A 40 12.45 5.78 -8.78
C VAL A 40 13.49 5.26 -7.78
N ALA A 41 14.54 6.03 -7.50
CA ALA A 41 15.57 5.67 -6.53
C ALA A 41 15.01 5.62 -5.10
N ALA A 42 14.14 6.57 -4.72
CA ALA A 42 13.49 6.59 -3.41
C ALA A 42 12.59 5.36 -3.20
N ILE A 43 11.77 4.99 -4.18
CA ILE A 43 10.92 3.80 -4.13
C ILE A 43 11.75 2.51 -3.99
N LYS A 44 12.81 2.36 -4.80
CA LYS A 44 13.71 1.20 -4.71
C LYS A 44 14.41 1.11 -3.35
N THR A 45 14.88 2.24 -2.83
CA THR A 45 15.53 2.31 -1.52
C THR A 45 14.57 1.93 -0.41
N ALA A 46 13.33 2.44 -0.45
CA ALA A 46 12.29 2.10 0.52
C ALA A 46 11.98 0.59 0.51
N LEU A 47 11.80 0.00 -0.67
CA LEU A 47 11.57 -1.46 -0.83
C LEU A 47 12.70 -2.29 -0.24
N ASP A 48 13.95 -1.94 -0.53
CA ASP A 48 15.11 -2.70 -0.04
C ASP A 48 15.29 -2.57 1.47
N GLY A 49 14.89 -1.43 2.04
CA GLY A 49 14.88 -1.16 3.47
C GLY A 49 13.75 -1.86 4.24
N MET A 50 12.77 -2.45 3.57
CA MET A 50 11.67 -3.16 4.24
C MET A 50 12.14 -4.39 5.04
N PRO A 51 11.44 -4.78 6.12
CA PRO A 51 11.71 -5.99 6.86
C PRO A 51 11.75 -7.22 5.96
N ARG A 52 12.63 -8.18 6.27
CA ARG A 52 12.81 -9.41 5.47
C ARG A 52 11.50 -10.16 5.27
N ALA A 53 10.63 -10.22 6.28
CA ALA A 53 9.33 -10.87 6.21
C ALA A 53 8.41 -10.24 5.15
N VAL A 54 8.42 -8.91 5.03
CA VAL A 54 7.66 -8.18 4.01
C VAL A 54 8.24 -8.42 2.62
N LYS A 55 9.56 -8.31 2.46
CA LYS A 55 10.22 -8.62 1.20
C LYS A 55 9.93 -10.05 0.73
N ALA A 56 9.92 -11.01 1.66
CA ALA A 56 9.57 -12.40 1.38
C ALA A 56 8.15 -12.54 0.82
N LYS A 57 7.17 -11.85 1.41
CA LYS A 57 5.77 -11.87 0.96
C LYS A 57 5.62 -11.23 -0.41
N LEU A 58 6.18 -10.03 -0.61
CA LEU A 58 6.11 -9.35 -1.90
C LEU A 58 6.75 -10.19 -3.02
N TRP A 59 7.93 -10.76 -2.76
CA TRP A 59 8.64 -11.61 -3.71
C TRP A 59 7.90 -12.92 -4.00
N GLY A 60 7.54 -13.66 -2.94
CA GLY A 60 6.92 -14.99 -3.04
C GLY A 60 5.52 -14.97 -3.65
N HIS A 61 4.79 -13.86 -3.53
CA HIS A 61 3.47 -13.68 -4.15
C HIS A 61 3.52 -12.96 -5.50
N HIS A 62 4.71 -12.70 -6.04
CA HIS A 62 4.92 -12.03 -7.33
C HIS A 62 4.25 -10.65 -7.41
N ILE A 63 4.33 -9.87 -6.33
CA ILE A 63 3.85 -8.48 -6.33
C ILE A 63 4.77 -7.65 -7.24
N ARG A 64 4.18 -6.85 -8.13
CA ARG A 64 4.89 -5.89 -8.99
C ARG A 64 4.62 -4.47 -8.54
N ILE A 65 5.64 -3.62 -8.62
CA ILE A 65 5.53 -2.19 -8.32
C ILE A 65 5.76 -1.42 -9.61
N TYR A 66 4.77 -0.63 -10.00
CA TYR A 66 4.81 0.23 -11.17
C TYR A 66 4.96 1.67 -10.71
N VAL A 67 6.05 2.32 -11.14
CA VAL A 67 6.22 3.77 -10.93
C VAL A 67 5.91 4.45 -12.26
N THR A 68 4.90 5.31 -12.26
CA THR A 68 4.29 5.85 -13.48
C THR A 68 4.19 7.38 -13.43
N PRO A 69 4.22 8.10 -14.57
CA PRO A 69 3.98 9.53 -14.57
C PRO A 69 2.59 9.88 -14.03
N THR A 70 1.53 9.27 -14.58
CA THR A 70 0.18 9.29 -14.02
C THR A 70 -0.45 7.88 -14.09
N VAL A 71 -1.59 7.66 -13.43
CA VAL A 71 -2.33 6.39 -13.53
C VAL A 71 -2.78 6.09 -14.97
N GLU A 72 -3.12 7.12 -15.76
CA GLU A 72 -3.53 6.97 -17.16
C GLU A 72 -2.38 6.49 -18.07
N ASP A 73 -1.11 6.74 -17.71
CA ASP A 73 0.04 6.16 -18.42
C ASP A 73 0.18 4.65 -18.14
N PHE A 74 -0.20 4.19 -16.94
CA PHE A 74 -0.17 2.78 -16.57
C PHE A 74 -1.37 2.01 -17.14
N GLU A 75 -2.57 2.55 -16.98
CA GLU A 75 -3.81 1.93 -17.45
C GLU A 75 -4.63 2.94 -18.26
N PRO A 76 -4.47 2.98 -19.59
CA PRO A 76 -5.23 3.86 -20.45
C PRO A 76 -6.75 3.70 -20.33
N GLY A 77 -7.48 4.81 -20.21
CA GLY A 77 -8.94 4.83 -20.24
C GLY A 77 -9.60 4.63 -18.87
N VAL A 78 -8.85 4.52 -17.78
CA VAL A 78 -9.41 4.44 -16.41
C VAL A 78 -9.63 5.81 -15.79
N LYS A 79 -9.17 6.90 -16.43
CA LYS A 79 -9.21 8.26 -15.85
C LYS A 79 -10.57 8.73 -15.34
N TYR A 80 -11.69 8.24 -15.88
CA TYR A 80 -13.05 8.63 -15.45
C TYR A 80 -13.73 7.59 -14.55
N GLN A 81 -13.09 6.47 -14.27
CA GLN A 81 -13.63 5.48 -13.35
C GLN A 81 -13.40 5.95 -11.91
N GLU A 82 -14.42 5.81 -11.06
CA GLU A 82 -14.31 6.11 -9.63
C GLU A 82 -13.30 5.16 -8.98
N ALA A 83 -12.37 5.72 -8.22
CA ALA A 83 -11.45 4.91 -7.42
C ALA A 83 -12.17 4.44 -6.15
N ARG A 84 -11.95 3.18 -5.73
CA ARG A 84 -12.54 2.65 -4.49
C ARG A 84 -12.12 3.55 -3.32
N GLY A 85 -13.06 3.90 -2.45
CA GLY A 85 -12.81 4.74 -1.26
C GLY A 85 -12.76 6.25 -1.51
N TYR A 86 -12.66 6.72 -2.76
CA TYR A 86 -12.70 8.15 -3.07
C TYR A 86 -14.15 8.64 -3.20
N GLU A 87 -14.61 9.45 -2.24
CA GLU A 87 -15.92 10.14 -2.30
C GLU A 87 -15.95 11.16 -3.48
N GLY A 88 -16.21 10.67 -4.70
CA GLY A 88 -16.31 11.49 -5.92
C GLY A 88 -15.00 11.70 -6.69
N GLY A 89 -13.91 11.01 -6.32
CA GLY A 89 -12.63 11.06 -7.03
C GLY A 89 -12.48 9.93 -8.03
N THR A 90 -11.93 10.22 -9.21
CA THR A 90 -11.61 9.22 -10.22
C THR A 90 -10.12 8.87 -10.19
N TYR A 91 -9.71 7.83 -10.92
CA TYR A 91 -8.29 7.47 -11.04
C TYR A 91 -7.39 8.61 -11.55
N LYS A 92 -7.95 9.67 -12.17
CA LYS A 92 -7.20 10.88 -12.54
C LYS A 92 -6.57 11.58 -11.32
N SER A 93 -7.24 11.52 -10.18
CA SER A 93 -6.83 12.14 -8.91
C SER A 93 -6.18 11.16 -7.93
N CYS A 94 -6.04 9.89 -8.32
CA CYS A 94 -5.51 8.82 -7.50
C CYS A 94 -3.98 8.79 -7.61
N PRO A 95 -3.23 9.05 -6.53
CA PRO A 95 -1.77 9.06 -6.57
C PRO A 95 -1.18 7.65 -6.51
N ALA A 96 -1.91 6.69 -5.93
CA ALA A 96 -1.47 5.32 -5.78
C ALA A 96 -2.65 4.39 -5.58
N PHE A 97 -2.49 3.13 -5.98
CA PHE A 97 -3.43 2.07 -5.65
C PHE A 97 -2.79 0.69 -5.75
N TYR A 98 -3.41 -0.26 -5.07
CA TYR A 98 -3.14 -1.68 -5.19
C TYR A 98 -4.29 -2.38 -5.93
N SER A 99 -3.96 -3.17 -6.95
CA SER A 99 -4.92 -4.03 -7.64
C SER A 99 -4.24 -5.26 -8.22
N ASN A 100 -4.82 -6.44 -7.98
CA ASN A 100 -4.40 -7.69 -8.64
C ASN A 100 -2.88 -7.93 -8.63
N ARG A 101 -2.24 -7.82 -7.45
CA ARG A 101 -0.79 -7.99 -7.23
C ARG A 101 0.09 -6.88 -7.83
N ARG A 102 -0.50 -5.73 -8.15
CA ARG A 102 0.20 -4.57 -8.71
C ARG A 102 0.02 -3.43 -7.74
N ILE A 103 1.13 -2.88 -7.27
CA ILE A 103 1.16 -1.58 -6.61
C ILE A 103 1.50 -0.57 -7.70
N VAL A 104 0.69 0.46 -7.86
CA VAL A 104 0.91 1.54 -8.83
C VAL A 104 1.13 2.82 -8.04
N ILE A 105 2.26 3.49 -8.28
CA ILE A 105 2.62 4.77 -7.67
C ILE A 105 2.81 5.79 -8.78
N ALA A 106 1.94 6.78 -8.83
CA ALA A 106 2.01 7.87 -9.78
C ALA A 106 2.79 9.05 -9.21
N GLU A 107 3.75 9.58 -9.98
CA GLU A 107 4.48 10.79 -9.59
C GLU A 107 3.60 12.04 -9.71
N ARG A 108 2.57 12.02 -10.57
CA ARG A 108 1.66 13.14 -10.81
C ARG A 108 0.22 12.66 -10.88
N THR A 109 -0.71 13.56 -10.56
CA THR A 109 -2.14 13.40 -10.83
C THR A 109 -2.60 14.42 -11.87
N MET A 110 -3.84 14.30 -12.34
CA MET A 110 -4.43 15.19 -13.33
C MET A 110 -5.59 15.99 -12.72
N ASN A 111 -5.78 17.20 -13.22
CA ASN A 111 -6.97 18.02 -12.95
C ASN A 111 -8.17 17.54 -13.77
N ASP A 112 -9.34 18.12 -13.48
CA ASP A 112 -10.58 17.85 -14.21
C ASP A 112 -10.51 18.29 -15.69
N ASP A 113 -9.72 19.32 -15.98
CA ASP A 113 -9.44 19.83 -17.33
C ASP A 113 -8.32 19.04 -18.05
N GLU A 114 -7.90 17.91 -17.47
CA GLU A 114 -6.85 17.03 -17.96
C GLU A 114 -5.43 17.62 -17.94
N SER A 115 -5.23 18.81 -17.36
CA SER A 115 -3.89 19.31 -17.11
C SER A 115 -3.16 18.45 -16.06
N VAL A 116 -1.89 18.16 -16.32
CA VAL A 116 -1.04 17.37 -15.41
C VAL A 116 -0.56 18.28 -14.27
N LYS A 117 -0.73 17.83 -13.03
CA LYS A 117 -0.26 18.56 -11.83
C LYS A 117 1.24 18.39 -11.63
N ASP A 118 1.79 19.18 -10.73
CA ASP A 118 3.17 19.06 -10.28
C ASP A 118 3.48 17.67 -9.70
N ALA A 119 4.75 17.29 -9.77
CA ALA A 119 5.23 16.05 -9.20
C ALA A 119 5.07 16.04 -7.68
N PHE A 120 4.68 14.91 -7.13
CA PHE A 120 4.76 14.66 -5.70
C PHE A 120 6.23 14.58 -5.27
N GLU A 121 6.48 15.00 -4.02
CA GLU A 121 7.79 14.78 -3.41
C GLU A 121 8.06 13.28 -3.27
N SER A 122 9.32 12.87 -3.41
CA SER A 122 9.70 11.46 -3.31
C SER A 122 9.28 10.83 -1.97
N SER A 123 9.25 11.62 -0.89
CA SER A 123 8.77 11.16 0.42
C SER A 123 7.28 10.82 0.44
N GLN A 124 6.44 11.58 -0.28
CA GLN A 124 5.02 11.30 -0.42
C GLN A 124 4.80 10.02 -1.23
N MET A 125 5.53 9.85 -2.32
CA MET A 125 5.48 8.61 -3.12
C MET A 125 5.90 7.39 -2.29
N VAL A 126 6.92 7.52 -1.43
CA VAL A 126 7.32 6.46 -0.51
C VAL A 126 6.21 6.17 0.50
N ASN A 127 5.56 7.18 1.09
CA ASN A 127 4.46 6.96 2.02
C ASN A 127 3.29 6.22 1.35
N SER A 128 2.92 6.59 0.12
CA SER A 128 1.92 5.86 -0.67
C SER A 128 2.36 4.41 -0.92
N LEU A 129 3.62 4.16 -1.27
CA LEU A 129 4.15 2.79 -1.41
C LEU A 129 3.97 1.98 -0.13
N LEU A 130 4.24 2.55 1.04
CA LEU A 130 4.12 1.84 2.32
C LEU A 130 2.66 1.48 2.64
N HIS A 131 1.73 2.39 2.36
CA HIS A 131 0.29 2.14 2.47
C HIS A 131 -0.16 1.02 1.51
N GLU A 132 0.18 1.11 0.21
CA GLU A 132 -0.18 0.10 -0.78
C GLU A 132 0.48 -1.26 -0.53
N THR A 133 1.66 -1.26 0.10
CA THR A 133 2.29 -2.48 0.61
C THR A 133 1.41 -3.14 1.66
N GLY A 134 0.74 -2.36 2.51
CA GLY A 134 -0.26 -2.84 3.45
C GLY A 134 -1.42 -3.58 2.77
N HIS A 135 -2.01 -3.02 1.71
CA HIS A 135 -3.01 -3.72 0.91
C HIS A 135 -2.46 -5.00 0.26
N ALA A 136 -1.23 -4.98 -0.26
CA ALA A 136 -0.61 -6.16 -0.82
C ALA A 136 -0.42 -7.27 0.23
N LEU A 137 0.06 -6.92 1.44
CA LEU A 137 0.20 -7.89 2.53
C LEU A 137 -1.15 -8.43 2.99
N ASP A 138 -2.17 -7.57 3.06
CA ASP A 138 -3.51 -7.98 3.41
C ASP A 138 -4.08 -8.96 2.37
N PHE A 139 -3.98 -8.65 1.08
CA PHE A 139 -4.38 -9.56 0.01
C PHE A 139 -3.71 -10.94 0.11
N THR A 140 -2.42 -11.00 0.48
CA THR A 140 -1.70 -12.28 0.61
C THR A 140 -2.05 -13.08 1.87
N SER A 141 -2.63 -12.45 2.88
CA SER A 141 -2.81 -13.06 4.21
C SER A 141 -4.25 -13.09 4.71
N GLY A 142 -5.15 -12.30 4.12
CA GLY A 142 -6.52 -12.07 4.58
C GLY A 142 -6.57 -11.54 6.01
N VAL A 143 -5.58 -10.72 6.42
CA VAL A 143 -5.42 -10.36 7.83
C VAL A 143 -6.52 -9.42 8.31
N SER A 144 -6.92 -8.44 7.50
CA SER A 144 -7.97 -7.46 7.83
C SER A 144 -9.34 -8.12 8.03
N HIS A 145 -9.60 -9.23 7.32
CA HIS A 145 -10.84 -10.01 7.43
C HIS A 145 -10.78 -11.12 8.49
N SER A 146 -9.66 -11.26 9.20
CA SER A 146 -9.55 -12.27 10.26
C SER A 146 -10.31 -11.85 11.51
N GLU A 147 -10.91 -12.81 12.21
CA GLU A 147 -11.63 -12.56 13.47
C GLU A 147 -10.74 -11.86 14.51
N GLY A 148 -9.45 -12.20 14.57
CA GLY A 148 -8.50 -11.56 15.48
C GLY A 148 -8.26 -10.08 15.17
N PHE A 149 -8.13 -9.73 13.89
CA PHE A 149 -8.01 -8.34 13.46
C PHE A 149 -9.28 -7.57 13.76
N LYS A 150 -10.43 -8.09 13.31
CA LYS A 150 -11.75 -7.47 13.51
C LYS A 150 -12.02 -7.20 14.99
N HIS A 151 -11.70 -8.16 15.87
CA HIS A 151 -11.85 -8.00 17.30
C HIS A 151 -10.99 -6.84 17.84
N ALA A 152 -9.70 -6.80 17.49
CA ALA A 152 -8.79 -5.73 17.92
C ALA A 152 -9.23 -4.35 17.38
N TYR A 153 -9.56 -4.29 16.09
CA TYR A 153 -10.04 -3.09 15.41
C TYR A 153 -11.30 -2.52 16.05
N LEU A 154 -12.30 -3.37 16.35
CA LEU A 154 -13.54 -2.92 16.96
C LEU A 154 -13.31 -2.39 18.39
N LEU A 155 -12.46 -3.07 19.18
CA LEU A 155 -12.13 -2.61 20.53
C LEU A 155 -11.39 -1.27 20.55
N ASP A 156 -10.46 -1.08 19.62
CA ASP A 156 -9.74 0.19 19.44
C ASP A 156 -10.72 1.28 18.96
N SER A 157 -11.50 1.01 17.90
CA SER A 157 -12.45 1.95 17.31
C SER A 157 -13.53 2.43 18.28
N GLY A 158 -13.98 1.56 19.18
CA GLY A 158 -15.03 1.87 20.16
C GLY A 158 -14.60 2.84 21.26
N ARG A 159 -13.30 3.20 21.32
CA ARG A 159 -12.72 4.09 22.33
C ARG A 159 -12.21 5.41 21.73
N ILE A 160 -12.39 5.62 20.43
CA ILE A 160 -11.89 6.81 19.75
C ILE A 160 -12.81 7.98 20.04
N GLU A 161 -12.24 9.07 20.56
CA GLU A 161 -12.96 10.31 20.81
C GLU A 161 -13.56 10.88 19.51
N PRO A 162 -14.77 11.47 19.54
CA PRO A 162 -15.46 11.94 18.34
C PRO A 162 -14.64 12.90 17.46
N GLU A 163 -13.83 13.77 18.06
CA GLU A 163 -12.96 14.69 17.31
C GLU A 163 -11.89 13.95 16.51
N VAL A 164 -11.28 12.92 17.11
CA VAL A 164 -10.29 12.08 16.44
C VAL A 164 -10.99 11.21 15.40
N ALA A 165 -12.12 10.60 15.74
CA ALA A 165 -12.90 9.76 14.83
C ALA A 165 -13.26 10.52 13.54
N ASN A 166 -13.58 11.81 13.61
CA ASN A 166 -13.83 12.62 12.43
C ASN A 166 -12.57 12.84 11.55
N LYS A 167 -11.39 13.00 12.17
CA LYS A 167 -10.10 13.14 11.45
C LYS A 167 -9.71 11.87 10.72
N ILE A 168 -9.95 10.71 11.32
CA ILE A 168 -9.61 9.39 10.77
C ILE A 168 -10.83 8.62 10.23
N ARG A 169 -11.91 9.33 9.89
CA ARG A 169 -13.21 8.73 9.51
C ARG A 169 -13.11 7.73 8.35
N TYR A 170 -12.16 7.97 7.45
CA TYR A 170 -11.89 7.12 6.30
C TYR A 170 -11.52 5.69 6.71
N TYR A 171 -10.78 5.53 7.81
CA TYR A 171 -10.37 4.24 8.37
C TYR A 171 -11.42 3.64 9.33
N LEU A 172 -12.54 4.33 9.54
CA LEU A 172 -13.64 3.94 10.45
C LEU A 172 -14.94 3.62 9.72
N GLN A 173 -14.88 3.43 8.40
CA GLN A 173 -16.05 3.09 7.60
C GLN A 173 -16.71 1.81 8.14
N LYS A 174 -18.05 1.77 8.10
CA LYS A 174 -18.84 0.65 8.65
C LYS A 174 -18.72 -0.64 7.84
N SER A 175 -18.26 -0.54 6.60
CA SER A 175 -18.03 -1.69 5.71
C SER A 175 -16.66 -2.32 5.97
N GLU A 176 -16.38 -3.45 5.32
CA GLU A 176 -15.05 -4.06 5.34
C GLU A 176 -13.96 -3.14 4.79
N ALA A 177 -14.33 -2.15 3.96
CA ALA A 177 -13.39 -1.14 3.48
C ALA A 177 -12.70 -0.40 4.63
N GLY A 178 -13.40 -0.07 5.73
CA GLY A 178 -12.75 0.57 6.88
C GLY A 178 -11.66 -0.29 7.51
N GLN A 179 -11.88 -1.62 7.57
CA GLN A 179 -10.89 -2.57 8.09
C GLN A 179 -9.70 -2.73 7.14
N GLU A 180 -9.95 -2.82 5.83
CA GLU A 180 -8.90 -2.93 4.80
C GLU A 180 -8.01 -1.68 4.78
N GLU A 181 -8.60 -0.49 4.76
CA GLU A 181 -7.87 0.79 4.77
C GLU A 181 -7.13 1.01 6.10
N CYS A 182 -7.76 0.67 7.23
CA CYS A 182 -7.10 0.72 8.54
C CYS A 182 -5.91 -0.25 8.58
N CYS A 183 -6.06 -1.46 8.06
CA CYS A 183 -4.97 -2.42 7.95
C CYS A 183 -3.81 -1.86 7.11
N ALA A 184 -4.12 -1.32 5.92
CA ALA A 184 -3.10 -0.76 5.03
C ALA A 184 -2.31 0.39 5.70
N GLU A 185 -3.02 1.32 6.31
CA GLU A 185 -2.42 2.47 6.99
C GLU A 185 -1.59 2.07 8.21
N LEU A 186 -2.08 1.14 9.03
CA LEU A 186 -1.34 0.64 10.19
C LEU A 186 -0.10 -0.16 9.77
N VAL A 187 -0.14 -0.91 8.66
CA VAL A 187 1.06 -1.55 8.12
C VAL A 187 2.04 -0.50 7.62
N GLY A 188 1.61 0.51 6.89
CA GLY A 188 2.47 1.60 6.45
C GLY A 188 3.18 2.28 7.62
N LEU A 189 2.46 2.53 8.71
CA LEU A 189 2.99 3.01 10.00
C LEU A 189 4.05 2.11 10.63
N LEU A 190 3.94 0.80 10.47
CA LEU A 190 4.93 -0.18 10.94
C LEU A 190 6.18 -0.19 10.06
N LEU A 191 6.03 0.15 8.78
CA LEU A 191 7.10 0.24 7.80
C LEU A 191 7.81 1.61 7.78
N GLY A 192 7.30 2.57 8.55
CA GLY A 192 7.94 3.89 8.74
C GLY A 192 7.27 5.03 7.99
N GLN A 193 6.01 4.90 7.58
CA GLN A 193 5.23 6.00 7.00
C GLN A 193 5.18 7.20 7.97
N THR A 194 5.33 8.41 7.43
CA THR A 194 5.38 9.67 8.19
C THR A 194 4.30 10.68 7.79
N GLU A 195 3.22 10.20 7.16
CA GLU A 195 2.15 11.05 6.65
C GLU A 195 1.24 11.67 7.73
N ARG A 196 0.30 12.49 7.27
CA ARG A 196 -0.71 13.12 8.10
C ARG A 196 -1.57 12.04 8.77
N HIS A 197 -1.90 12.23 10.04
CA HIS A 197 -2.68 11.32 10.90
C HIS A 197 -1.93 10.10 11.47
N THR A 198 -0.64 9.93 11.16
CA THR A 198 0.17 8.83 11.72
C THR A 198 0.20 8.82 13.25
N THR A 199 0.21 10.00 13.89
CA THR A 199 0.14 10.13 15.35
C THR A 199 -1.20 9.68 15.90
N GLU A 200 -2.31 10.18 15.34
CA GLU A 200 -3.67 9.82 15.74
C GLU A 200 -3.93 8.33 15.52
N MET A 201 -3.60 7.79 14.35
CA MET A 201 -3.76 6.37 14.04
C MET A 201 -2.97 5.49 15.01
N ARG A 202 -1.72 5.85 15.31
CA ARG A 202 -0.89 5.09 16.26
C ARG A 202 -1.46 5.11 17.68
N ALA A 203 -2.01 6.24 18.11
CA ALA A 203 -2.62 6.38 19.42
C ALA A 203 -3.98 5.66 19.51
N SER A 204 -4.76 5.69 18.43
CA SER A 204 -6.12 5.12 18.38
C SER A 204 -6.15 3.61 18.24
N PHE A 205 -5.13 2.99 17.62
CA PHE A 205 -5.16 1.55 17.29
C PHE A 205 -4.02 0.70 17.92
N PRO A 206 -3.78 0.78 19.25
CA PRO A 206 -2.68 0.05 19.88
C PRO A 206 -2.86 -1.47 19.87
N LEU A 207 -4.09 -1.98 20.01
CA LEU A 207 -4.35 -3.42 19.99
C LEU A 207 -4.18 -3.99 18.58
N THR A 208 -4.69 -3.26 17.59
CA THR A 208 -4.63 -3.63 16.18
C THR A 208 -3.19 -3.61 15.67
N LEU A 209 -2.38 -2.60 16.04
CA LEU A 209 -0.94 -2.56 15.74
C LEU A 209 -0.21 -3.76 16.35
N LYS A 210 -0.50 -4.10 17.61
CA LYS A 210 0.11 -5.28 18.26
C LYS A 210 -0.24 -6.57 17.52
N PHE A 211 -1.49 -6.71 17.10
CA PHE A 211 -1.95 -7.86 16.32
C PHE A 211 -1.23 -7.96 14.97
N LEU A 212 -1.16 -6.86 14.21
CA LEU A 212 -0.50 -6.82 12.90
C LEU A 212 0.99 -7.16 12.99
N LYS A 213 1.72 -6.58 13.94
CA LYS A 213 3.14 -6.92 14.18
C LYS A 213 3.35 -8.41 14.37
N ALA A 214 2.56 -9.02 15.27
CA ALA A 214 2.65 -10.45 15.55
C ALA A 214 2.27 -11.32 14.33
N LYS A 215 1.21 -10.94 13.62
CA LYS A 215 0.67 -11.72 12.49
C LYS A 215 1.52 -11.65 11.23
N LEU A 216 2.12 -10.49 10.97
CA LEU A 216 2.91 -10.22 9.75
C LEU A 216 4.42 -10.38 9.96
N GLY A 217 4.88 -10.47 11.22
CA GLY A 217 6.31 -10.59 11.54
C GLY A 217 7.09 -9.30 11.28
N ILE A 218 6.47 -8.16 11.61
CA ILE A 218 7.00 -6.80 11.41
C ILE A 218 7.29 -6.15 12.76
#